data_AF-A0A7G7W9G4-F1
#
_entry.id   AF-A0A7G7W9G4-F1
#
_cell.length_a   1.000
_cell.length_b   1.000
_cell.length_c   1.000
_cell.angle_alpha   90.00
_cell.angle_beta   90.00
_cell.angle_gamma   90.00
#
_symmetry.space_group_name_H-M   'P 1'
#
loop_
_entity.id
_entity.type
_entity.pdbx_description
1 polymer ?
#
loop_
_entity_poly.entity_id
_entity_poly.type
_entity_poly.pdbx_seq_one_letter_code
_entity_poly.pdbx_strand_id
1 'polypeptide(L)'
;MPSNDWLHTIPADLYDQLAHCLSLHGMACAELLSRPQETQLLQLMALTGLNTIRVAELNTIADHDQLLQALEQQPHHLYNLMLLGRLSLETSLAAPVLRYVQQQMHIDAAQLQQLKIYCLELSGAFLALLEEHLPATPSLGLHRLQVEEAFGQYVALHPGPEPTAATIRFTEPQLQMMRLALLLVHSLPEAGEHPFLQAVAELATLRPVALEPMIERLGTLEPAEDFAVTMPELVQLYQAMQVCGMVFVSEVLEKVGLGSVFPTVPTDERAASAGATEPSGRQAVGEIVSGFTRWVQYTFPQEPALQQARQQVLALADAL
;
A
#
# COMPACT_ATOMS: atom_id res chain seq x y z
N MET A 1 32.97 -30.86 -19.10
CA MET A 1 32.31 -29.56 -19.33
C MET A 1 31.09 -29.84 -20.18
N PRO A 2 29.88 -29.42 -19.81
CA PRO A 2 28.77 -29.44 -20.75
C PRO A 2 29.21 -28.69 -22.01
N SER A 3 29.00 -29.28 -23.18
CA SER A 3 29.40 -28.66 -24.45
C SER A 3 28.58 -27.39 -24.63
N ASN A 4 29.23 -26.25 -24.91
CA ASN A 4 28.58 -25.00 -25.30
C ASN A 4 27.80 -25.12 -26.64
N ASP A 5 27.76 -26.32 -27.24
CA ASP A 5 26.99 -26.65 -28.46
C ASP A 5 25.54 -26.18 -28.42
N TRP A 6 24.91 -26.12 -27.26
CA TRP A 6 23.53 -25.69 -27.16
C TRP A 6 23.35 -24.21 -27.52
N LEU A 7 24.36 -23.35 -27.32
CA LEU A 7 24.29 -21.94 -27.72
C LEU A 7 24.11 -21.78 -29.24
N HIS A 8 24.64 -22.71 -30.03
CA HIS A 8 24.47 -22.73 -31.49
C HIS A 8 23.07 -23.21 -31.92
N THR A 9 22.26 -23.71 -30.99
CA THR A 9 20.87 -24.12 -31.26
C THR A 9 19.87 -22.99 -30.99
N ILE A 10 20.33 -21.87 -30.43
CA ILE A 10 19.50 -20.70 -30.16
C ILE A 10 19.13 -20.02 -31.49
N PRO A 11 17.83 -19.76 -31.75
CA PRO A 11 17.39 -19.05 -32.95
C PRO A 11 18.00 -17.64 -33.05
N ALA A 12 18.42 -17.24 -34.25
CA ALA A 12 19.04 -15.93 -34.48
C ALA A 12 18.10 -14.75 -34.15
N ASP A 13 16.79 -14.96 -34.23
CA ASP A 13 15.75 -13.98 -33.91
C ASP A 13 15.34 -13.98 -32.43
N LEU A 14 15.91 -14.86 -31.59
CA LEU A 14 15.53 -14.95 -30.18
C LEU A 14 15.76 -13.62 -29.44
N TYR A 15 16.84 -12.90 -29.76
CA TYR A 15 17.10 -11.61 -29.13
C TYR A 15 16.00 -10.59 -29.46
N ASP A 16 15.53 -10.52 -30.70
CA ASP A 16 14.46 -9.59 -31.09
C ASP A 16 13.15 -9.88 -30.33
N GLN A 17 12.89 -11.15 -30.05
CA GLN A 17 11.77 -11.57 -29.21
C GLN A 17 11.99 -11.17 -27.74
N LEU A 18 13.22 -11.34 -27.23
CA LEU A 18 13.56 -11.10 -25.83
C LEU A 18 13.90 -9.64 -25.50
N ALA A 19 14.19 -8.77 -26.45
CA ALA A 19 14.78 -7.46 -26.20
C ALA A 19 13.95 -6.61 -25.22
N HIS A 20 12.64 -6.54 -25.44
CA HIS A 20 11.72 -5.85 -24.53
C HIS A 20 11.64 -6.52 -23.16
N CYS A 21 11.73 -7.84 -23.13
CA CYS A 21 11.72 -8.63 -21.90
C CYS A 21 12.99 -8.38 -21.07
N LEU A 22 14.18 -8.50 -21.68
CA LEU A 22 15.48 -8.22 -21.07
C LEU A 22 15.53 -6.80 -20.52
N SER A 23 15.09 -5.82 -21.31
CA SER A 23 15.02 -4.42 -20.89
C SER A 23 14.12 -4.24 -19.67
N LEU A 24 12.91 -4.80 -19.68
CA LEU A 24 11.97 -4.67 -18.56
C LEU A 24 12.47 -5.34 -17.28
N HIS A 25 13.05 -6.54 -17.38
CA HIS A 25 13.62 -7.26 -16.25
C HIS A 25 14.87 -6.54 -15.71
N GLY A 26 15.69 -6.01 -16.60
CA GLY A 26 16.84 -5.18 -16.30
C GLY A 26 16.48 -3.90 -15.54
N MET A 27 15.43 -3.20 -15.97
CA MET A 27 14.89 -2.04 -15.26
C MET A 27 14.34 -2.41 -13.88
N ALA A 28 13.59 -3.51 -13.78
CA ALA A 28 13.07 -4.01 -12.50
C ALA A 28 14.19 -4.35 -11.51
N CYS A 29 15.27 -5.02 -11.97
CA CYS A 29 16.44 -5.30 -11.14
C CYS A 29 17.18 -4.02 -10.74
N ALA A 30 17.37 -3.09 -11.68
CA ALA A 30 18.06 -1.83 -11.40
C ALA A 30 17.31 -1.00 -10.35
N GLU A 31 15.98 -0.93 -10.45
CA GLU A 31 15.13 -0.26 -9.47
C GLU A 31 15.13 -0.95 -8.11
N LEU A 32 15.12 -2.30 -8.07
CA LEU A 32 15.21 -3.03 -6.81
C LEU A 32 16.55 -2.76 -6.11
N LEU A 33 17.66 -2.83 -6.85
CA LEU A 33 19.01 -2.72 -6.32
C LEU A 33 19.48 -1.28 -6.08
N SER A 34 18.73 -0.27 -6.55
CA SER A 34 18.99 1.15 -6.27
C SER A 34 18.50 1.59 -4.89
N ARG A 35 17.66 0.78 -4.24
CA ARG A 35 17.07 1.05 -2.93
C ARG A 35 18.12 1.04 -1.81
N PRO A 36 17.81 1.65 -0.63
CA PRO A 36 18.66 1.54 0.54
C PRO A 36 19.05 0.09 0.84
N GLN A 37 20.34 -0.14 1.06
CA GLN A 37 20.91 -1.49 1.21
C GLN A 37 20.63 -2.05 2.61
N GLU A 38 19.41 -2.52 2.78
CA GLU A 38 18.99 -3.28 3.96
C GLU A 38 19.58 -4.69 3.95
N THR A 39 19.64 -5.32 5.13
CA THR A 39 20.26 -6.65 5.31
C THR A 39 19.70 -7.70 4.33
N GLN A 40 18.39 -7.68 4.10
CA GLN A 40 17.70 -8.61 3.20
C GLN A 40 18.05 -8.35 1.73
N LEU A 41 18.20 -7.08 1.33
CA LEU A 41 18.63 -6.72 -0.02
C LEU A 41 20.10 -7.11 -0.25
N LEU A 42 20.97 -6.91 0.75
CA LEU A 42 22.36 -7.35 0.71
C LEU A 42 22.47 -8.88 0.61
N GLN A 43 21.60 -9.62 1.29
CA GLN A 43 21.52 -11.08 1.17
C GLN A 43 21.13 -11.50 -0.26
N LEU A 44 20.13 -10.84 -0.86
CA LEU A 44 19.74 -11.08 -2.25
C LEU A 44 20.89 -10.82 -3.22
N MET A 45 21.62 -9.71 -3.04
CA MET A 45 22.81 -9.39 -3.84
C MET A 45 23.90 -10.45 -3.69
N ALA A 46 24.13 -10.95 -2.47
CA ALA A 46 25.13 -11.98 -2.20
C ALA A 46 24.76 -13.33 -2.83
N LEU A 47 23.47 -13.73 -2.77
CA LEU A 47 22.98 -14.97 -3.39
C LEU A 47 23.05 -14.90 -4.92
N THR A 48 22.61 -13.79 -5.50
CA THR A 48 22.50 -13.66 -6.96
C THR A 48 23.80 -13.23 -7.65
N GLY A 49 24.75 -12.65 -6.91
CA GLY A 49 25.92 -11.98 -7.48
C GLY A 49 25.59 -10.70 -8.25
N LEU A 50 24.32 -10.25 -8.22
CA LEU A 50 23.88 -9.03 -8.88
C LEU A 50 24.11 -7.82 -7.99
N ASN A 51 24.57 -6.75 -8.62
CA ASN A 51 24.61 -5.41 -8.07
C ASN A 51 24.27 -4.42 -9.19
N THR A 52 24.17 -3.13 -8.86
CA THR A 52 23.81 -2.09 -9.84
C THR A 52 24.76 -2.05 -11.05
N ILE A 53 26.06 -2.30 -10.84
CA ILE A 53 27.07 -2.34 -11.91
C ILE A 53 26.82 -3.53 -12.83
N ARG A 54 26.64 -4.74 -12.26
CA ARG A 54 26.41 -5.96 -13.04
C ARG A 54 25.10 -5.91 -13.82
N VAL A 55 24.06 -5.33 -13.22
CA VAL A 55 22.78 -5.11 -13.92
C VAL A 55 22.98 -4.10 -15.05
N ALA A 56 23.72 -3.01 -14.84
CA ALA A 56 24.01 -2.05 -15.90
C ALA A 56 24.76 -2.69 -17.08
N GLU A 57 25.76 -3.54 -16.81
CA GLU A 57 26.49 -4.31 -17.82
C GLU A 57 25.57 -5.27 -18.59
N LEU A 58 24.70 -6.01 -17.90
CA LEU A 58 23.75 -6.92 -18.57
C LEU A 58 22.71 -6.15 -19.38
N ASN A 59 22.35 -4.94 -18.96
CA ASN A 59 21.43 -4.08 -19.70
C ASN A 59 22.04 -3.47 -20.96
N THR A 60 23.35 -3.60 -21.21
CA THR A 60 23.96 -3.16 -22.47
C THR A 60 23.81 -4.18 -23.59
N ILE A 61 23.31 -5.39 -23.33
CA ILE A 61 23.06 -6.41 -24.36
C ILE A 61 22.04 -5.85 -25.35
N ALA A 62 22.53 -5.51 -26.55
CA ALA A 62 21.78 -4.78 -27.57
C ALA A 62 21.47 -5.63 -28.82
N ASP A 63 22.06 -6.81 -28.93
CA ASP A 63 21.92 -7.71 -30.08
C ASP A 63 22.12 -9.18 -29.69
N HIS A 64 21.90 -10.07 -30.67
CA HIS A 64 21.99 -11.52 -30.50
C HIS A 64 23.42 -11.99 -30.16
N ASP A 65 24.45 -11.42 -30.79
CA ASP A 65 25.84 -11.83 -30.56
C ASP A 65 26.28 -11.49 -29.13
N GLN A 66 25.88 -10.32 -28.62
CA GLN A 66 26.11 -9.93 -27.24
C GLN A 66 25.35 -10.82 -26.25
N LEU A 67 24.13 -11.25 -26.59
CA LEU A 67 23.36 -12.19 -25.77
C LEU A 67 24.09 -13.54 -25.67
N LEU A 68 24.55 -14.09 -26.80
CA LEU A 68 25.32 -15.34 -26.82
C LEU A 68 26.62 -15.20 -26.01
N GLN A 69 27.33 -14.09 -26.18
CA GLN A 69 28.54 -13.80 -25.42
C GLN A 69 28.27 -13.74 -23.92
N ALA A 70 27.17 -13.09 -23.50
CA ALA A 70 26.79 -13.04 -22.09
C ALA A 70 26.44 -14.42 -21.53
N LEU A 71 25.75 -15.27 -22.31
CA LEU A 71 25.43 -16.65 -21.95
C LEU A 71 26.68 -17.53 -21.85
N GLU A 72 27.69 -17.30 -22.68
CA GLU A 72 28.96 -18.03 -22.62
C GLU A 72 29.81 -17.60 -21.40
N GLN A 73 29.92 -16.30 -21.15
CA GLN A 73 30.82 -15.77 -20.14
C GLN A 73 30.23 -15.80 -18.73
N GLN A 74 28.95 -15.50 -18.59
CA GLN A 74 28.31 -15.28 -17.30
C GLN A 74 26.84 -15.74 -17.27
N PRO A 75 26.56 -17.01 -17.61
CA PRO A 75 25.20 -17.52 -17.73
C PRO A 75 24.38 -17.38 -16.44
N HIS A 76 25.00 -17.60 -15.28
CA HIS A 76 24.31 -17.50 -13.99
C HIS A 76 23.88 -16.07 -13.66
N HIS A 77 24.65 -15.05 -14.07
CA HIS A 77 24.25 -13.66 -13.84
C HIS A 77 23.04 -13.29 -14.71
N LEU A 78 23.02 -13.74 -15.97
CA LEU A 78 21.85 -13.52 -16.83
C LEU A 78 20.62 -14.30 -16.33
N TYR A 79 20.80 -15.54 -15.89
CA TYR A 79 19.75 -16.32 -15.23
C TYR A 79 19.19 -15.57 -14.00
N ASN A 80 20.06 -15.09 -13.11
CA ASN A 80 19.65 -14.37 -11.90
C ASN A 80 18.98 -13.03 -12.22
N LEU A 81 19.40 -12.33 -13.28
CA LEU A 81 18.76 -11.09 -13.74
C LEU A 81 17.31 -11.38 -14.16
N MET A 82 17.12 -12.43 -14.96
CA MET A 82 15.80 -12.85 -15.41
C MET A 82 14.93 -13.31 -14.24
N LEU A 83 15.47 -14.11 -13.30
CA LEU A 83 14.75 -14.57 -12.12
C LEU A 83 14.33 -13.41 -11.21
N LEU A 84 15.28 -12.55 -10.82
CA LEU A 84 15.01 -11.43 -9.90
C LEU A 84 14.12 -10.37 -10.55
N GLY A 85 14.31 -10.10 -11.83
CA GLY A 85 13.45 -9.19 -12.61
C GLY A 85 12.01 -9.71 -12.66
N ARG A 86 11.82 -11.01 -12.88
CA ARG A 86 10.50 -11.64 -12.92
C ARG A 86 9.79 -11.52 -11.57
N LEU A 87 10.48 -11.91 -10.50
CA LEU A 87 9.97 -11.82 -9.13
C LEU A 87 9.59 -10.37 -8.78
N SER A 88 10.41 -9.41 -9.18
CA SER A 88 10.13 -7.99 -8.99
C SER A 88 8.87 -7.54 -9.73
N LEU A 89 8.73 -7.92 -11.00
CA LEU A 89 7.58 -7.60 -11.84
C LEU A 89 6.27 -8.20 -11.30
N GLU A 90 6.31 -9.37 -10.67
CA GLU A 90 5.14 -10.02 -10.06
C GLU A 90 4.64 -9.31 -8.79
N THR A 91 5.39 -8.34 -8.25
CA THR A 91 5.04 -7.62 -7.01
C THR A 91 4.80 -6.12 -7.22
N SER A 92 4.37 -5.44 -6.17
CA SER A 92 4.27 -3.98 -6.11
C SER A 92 5.62 -3.25 -6.24
N LEU A 93 6.74 -3.95 -6.03
CA LEU A 93 8.08 -3.37 -6.08
C LEU A 93 8.41 -2.82 -7.47
N ALA A 94 7.83 -3.38 -8.53
CA ALA A 94 8.00 -2.91 -9.90
C ALA A 94 7.12 -1.71 -10.28
N ALA A 95 6.27 -1.19 -9.39
CA ALA A 95 5.37 -0.07 -9.71
C ALA A 95 6.09 1.17 -10.29
N PRO A 96 7.27 1.60 -9.79
CA PRO A 96 8.01 2.72 -10.40
C PRO A 96 8.42 2.43 -11.85
N VAL A 97 8.92 1.22 -12.12
CA VAL A 97 9.34 0.79 -13.46
C VAL A 97 8.16 0.69 -14.40
N LEU A 98 7.05 0.08 -13.96
CA LEU A 98 5.84 -0.04 -14.77
C LEU A 98 5.24 1.34 -15.10
N ARG A 99 5.27 2.29 -14.16
CA ARG A 99 4.85 3.68 -14.41
C ARG A 99 5.76 4.37 -15.43
N TYR A 100 7.07 4.18 -15.30
CA TYR A 100 8.04 4.73 -16.25
C TYR A 100 7.81 4.19 -17.67
N VAL A 101 7.64 2.87 -17.81
CA VAL A 101 7.34 2.22 -19.11
C VAL A 101 6.02 2.73 -19.69
N GLN A 102 4.99 2.86 -18.85
CA GLN A 102 3.70 3.40 -19.27
C GLN A 102 3.83 4.81 -19.87
N GLN A 103 4.58 5.69 -19.19
CA GLN A 103 4.82 7.06 -19.64
C GLN A 103 5.67 7.09 -20.91
N GLN A 104 6.75 6.30 -20.97
CA GLN A 104 7.66 6.29 -22.11
C GLN A 104 6.97 5.77 -23.38
N MET A 105 6.17 4.70 -23.25
CA MET A 105 5.47 4.07 -24.37
C MET A 105 4.13 4.72 -24.71
N HIS A 106 3.63 5.64 -23.88
CA HIS A 106 2.32 6.28 -24.01
C HIS A 106 1.16 5.27 -24.10
N ILE A 107 1.21 4.22 -23.26
CA ILE A 107 0.21 3.14 -23.24
C ILE A 107 -0.73 3.26 -22.04
N ASP A 108 -1.93 2.71 -22.16
CA ASP A 108 -2.88 2.64 -21.05
C ASP A 108 -2.55 1.49 -20.08
N ALA A 109 -3.30 1.39 -18.98
CA ALA A 109 -3.07 0.37 -17.96
C ALA A 109 -3.35 -1.06 -18.46
N ALA A 110 -4.29 -1.24 -19.39
CA ALA A 110 -4.62 -2.56 -19.93
C ALA A 110 -3.52 -3.04 -20.89
N GLN A 111 -3.01 -2.16 -21.73
CA GLN A 111 -1.87 -2.42 -22.62
C GLN A 111 -0.60 -2.71 -21.82
N LEU A 112 -0.34 -1.95 -20.75
CA LEU A 112 0.79 -2.21 -19.85
C LEU A 112 0.68 -3.59 -19.19
N GLN A 113 -0.52 -3.99 -18.77
CA GLN A 113 -0.75 -5.30 -18.19
C GLN A 113 -0.54 -6.43 -19.22
N GLN A 114 -0.96 -6.24 -20.47
CA GLN A 114 -0.69 -7.19 -21.55
C GLN A 114 0.80 -7.32 -21.84
N LEU A 115 1.53 -6.20 -21.91
CA LEU A 115 2.98 -6.20 -22.07
C LEU A 115 3.66 -6.94 -20.92
N LYS A 116 3.26 -6.68 -19.68
CA LYS A 116 3.77 -7.36 -18.49
C LYS A 116 3.54 -8.87 -18.58
N ILE A 117 2.33 -9.32 -18.90
CA ILE A 117 2.00 -10.75 -19.05
C ILE A 117 2.89 -11.37 -20.12
N TYR A 118 2.98 -10.75 -21.29
CA TYR A 118 3.82 -11.22 -22.39
C TYR A 118 5.29 -11.37 -21.97
N CYS A 119 5.86 -10.37 -21.31
CA CYS A 119 7.24 -10.44 -20.80
C CYS A 119 7.41 -11.52 -19.73
N LEU A 120 6.43 -11.73 -18.85
CA LEU A 120 6.47 -12.80 -17.85
C LEU A 120 6.37 -14.19 -18.49
N GLU A 121 5.51 -14.40 -19.48
CA GLU A 121 5.43 -15.69 -20.17
C GLU A 121 6.74 -16.01 -20.92
N LEU A 122 7.26 -15.03 -21.66
CA LEU A 122 8.48 -15.18 -22.43
C LEU A 122 9.72 -15.39 -21.53
N SER A 123 9.86 -14.62 -20.46
CA SER A 123 10.94 -14.83 -19.47
C SER A 123 10.84 -16.19 -18.79
N GLY A 124 9.63 -16.69 -18.52
CA GLY A 124 9.42 -18.01 -17.95
C GLY A 124 9.92 -19.12 -18.87
N ALA A 125 9.59 -19.05 -20.16
CA ALA A 125 10.09 -19.99 -21.16
C ALA A 125 11.62 -19.91 -21.31
N PHE A 126 12.18 -18.70 -21.32
CA PHE A 126 13.63 -18.51 -21.41
C PHE A 126 14.36 -19.04 -20.17
N LEU A 127 13.84 -18.79 -18.96
CA LEU A 127 14.39 -19.35 -17.73
C LEU A 127 14.39 -20.88 -17.74
N ALA A 128 13.31 -21.51 -18.21
CA ALA A 128 13.23 -22.97 -18.34
C ALA A 128 14.29 -23.50 -19.32
N LEU A 129 14.49 -22.82 -20.46
CA LEU A 129 15.55 -23.15 -21.42
C LEU A 129 16.94 -23.06 -20.77
N LEU A 130 17.21 -22.00 -19.99
CA LEU A 130 18.46 -21.88 -19.25
C LEU A 130 18.61 -23.01 -18.21
N GLU A 131 17.56 -23.36 -17.49
CA GLU A 131 17.59 -24.42 -16.48
C GLU A 131 17.91 -25.80 -17.06
N GLU A 132 17.50 -26.07 -18.30
CA GLU A 132 17.82 -27.31 -19.02
C GLU A 132 19.30 -27.41 -19.43
N HIS A 133 19.93 -26.27 -19.71
CA HIS A 133 21.28 -26.23 -20.29
C HIS A 133 22.39 -25.80 -19.33
N LEU A 134 22.06 -25.10 -18.25
CA LEU A 134 23.03 -24.67 -17.25
C LEU A 134 23.50 -25.84 -16.37
N PRO A 135 24.78 -25.82 -15.93
CA PRO A 135 25.30 -26.87 -15.08
C PRO A 135 24.49 -26.96 -13.78
N ALA A 136 24.06 -28.18 -13.45
CA ALA A 136 23.31 -28.48 -12.23
C ALA A 136 24.13 -28.38 -10.93
N THR A 137 25.37 -27.87 -10.98
CA THR A 137 26.26 -27.70 -9.82
C THR A 137 26.75 -26.26 -9.72
N PRO A 138 26.42 -25.52 -8.64
CA PRO A 138 25.49 -25.91 -7.56
C PRO A 138 24.08 -26.21 -8.08
N SER A 139 23.27 -26.95 -7.31
CA SER A 139 21.90 -27.32 -7.71
C SER A 139 21.12 -26.05 -8.05
N LEU A 140 20.86 -25.84 -9.34
CA LEU A 140 20.20 -24.64 -9.84
C LEU A 140 18.80 -24.49 -9.24
N GLY A 141 18.09 -25.60 -9.03
CA GLY A 141 16.81 -25.61 -8.32
C GLY A 141 16.89 -25.19 -6.86
N LEU A 142 17.93 -25.63 -6.12
CA LEU A 142 18.16 -25.16 -4.74
C LEU A 142 18.51 -23.68 -4.71
N HIS A 143 19.37 -23.23 -5.63
CA HIS A 143 19.74 -21.83 -5.78
C HIS A 143 18.51 -20.95 -6.04
N ARG A 144 17.65 -21.35 -6.98
CA ARG A 144 16.38 -20.67 -7.27
C ARG A 144 15.50 -20.55 -6.03
N LEU A 145 15.32 -21.66 -5.30
CA LEU A 145 14.52 -21.66 -4.07
C LEU A 145 15.05 -20.67 -3.03
N GLN A 146 16.38 -20.61 -2.85
CA GLN A 146 17.01 -19.67 -1.92
C GLN A 146 16.80 -18.21 -2.34
N VAL A 147 16.87 -17.91 -3.64
CA VAL A 147 16.60 -16.56 -4.16
C VAL A 147 15.12 -16.20 -3.97
N GLU A 148 14.19 -17.09 -4.30
CA GLU A 148 12.75 -16.90 -4.13
C GLU A 148 12.38 -16.68 -2.65
N GLU A 149 12.96 -17.45 -1.74
CA GLU A 149 12.74 -17.32 -0.30
C GLU A 149 13.27 -15.98 0.23
N ALA A 150 14.52 -15.63 -0.09
CA ALA A 150 15.10 -14.34 0.30
C ALA A 150 14.32 -13.15 -0.27
N PHE A 151 13.82 -13.28 -1.50
CA PHE A 151 12.99 -12.26 -2.13
C PHE A 151 11.63 -12.15 -1.45
N GLY A 152 10.98 -13.27 -1.12
CA GLY A 152 9.73 -13.29 -0.38
C GLY A 152 9.86 -12.60 0.99
N GLN A 153 10.96 -12.81 1.70
CA GLN A 153 11.26 -12.11 2.95
C GLN A 153 11.43 -10.61 2.75
N TYR A 154 12.11 -10.18 1.67
CA TYR A 154 12.25 -8.77 1.33
C TYR A 154 10.91 -8.10 1.02
N VAL A 155 10.05 -8.76 0.22
CA VAL A 155 8.71 -8.27 -0.14
C VAL A 155 7.82 -8.15 1.10
N ALA A 156 7.89 -9.10 2.02
CA ALA A 156 7.10 -9.06 3.26
C ALA A 156 7.43 -7.84 4.14
N LEU A 157 8.67 -7.34 4.07
CA LEU A 157 9.10 -6.11 4.76
C LEU A 157 8.75 -4.83 3.99
N HIS A 158 8.41 -4.94 2.71
CA HIS A 158 8.07 -3.83 1.82
C HIS A 158 6.69 -4.07 1.17
N PRO A 159 5.61 -4.18 1.97
CA PRO A 159 4.29 -4.39 1.41
C PRO A 159 3.97 -3.28 0.40
N GLY A 160 3.32 -3.67 -0.70
CA GLY A 160 2.79 -2.70 -1.66
C GLY A 160 1.77 -1.76 -1.01
N PRO A 161 1.44 -0.65 -1.70
CA PRO A 161 0.32 0.18 -1.27
C PRO A 161 -0.94 -0.70 -1.21
N GLU A 162 -1.62 -0.71 -0.06
CA GLU A 162 -2.85 -1.47 0.11
C GLU A 162 -3.90 -1.06 -0.92
N PRO A 163 -4.74 -1.99 -1.39
CA PRO A 163 -5.79 -1.66 -2.34
C PRO A 163 -6.77 -0.65 -1.75
N THR A 164 -7.19 0.32 -2.56
CA THR A 164 -8.26 1.24 -2.21
C THR A 164 -9.55 0.46 -1.94
N ALA A 165 -10.07 0.58 -0.73
CA ALA A 165 -11.35 0.01 -0.31
C ALA A 165 -12.53 0.86 -0.79
N ALA A 166 -12.40 2.18 -0.76
CA ALA A 166 -13.44 3.11 -1.21
C ALA A 166 -12.85 4.45 -1.69
N THR A 167 -13.60 5.16 -2.51
CA THR A 167 -13.37 6.59 -2.79
C THR A 167 -14.55 7.37 -2.22
N ILE A 168 -14.26 8.32 -1.34
CA ILE A 168 -15.25 9.12 -0.63
C ILE A 168 -15.13 10.58 -1.08
N ARG A 169 -16.25 11.25 -1.32
CA ARG A 169 -16.30 12.70 -1.55
C ARG A 169 -17.02 13.35 -0.38
N PHE A 170 -16.26 14.03 0.48
CA PHE A 170 -16.83 14.72 1.62
C PHE A 170 -17.38 16.08 1.22
N THR A 171 -18.57 16.42 1.70
CA THR A 171 -18.97 17.84 1.75
C THR A 171 -18.13 18.58 2.79
N GLU A 172 -18.06 19.92 2.71
CA GLU A 172 -17.31 20.73 3.70
C GLU A 172 -17.70 20.38 5.15
N PRO A 173 -18.99 20.32 5.55
CA PRO A 173 -19.35 19.93 6.91
C PRO A 173 -18.90 18.52 7.30
N GLN A 174 -18.94 17.57 6.37
CA GLN A 174 -18.49 16.20 6.63
C GLN A 174 -16.97 16.13 6.81
N LEU A 175 -16.22 16.88 6.01
CA LEU A 175 -14.77 16.94 6.08
C LEU A 175 -14.31 17.56 7.40
N GLN A 176 -14.91 18.69 7.80
CA GLN A 176 -14.61 19.33 9.07
C GLN A 176 -14.99 18.43 10.26
N MET A 177 -16.11 17.71 10.16
CA MET A 177 -16.50 16.74 11.18
C MET A 177 -15.48 15.59 11.27
N MET A 178 -14.99 15.08 10.15
CA MET A 178 -14.00 14.00 10.15
C MET A 178 -12.67 14.45 10.76
N ARG A 179 -12.20 15.66 10.40
CA ARG A 179 -11.03 16.29 11.01
C ARG A 179 -11.20 16.46 12.52
N LEU A 180 -12.35 16.98 12.95
CA LEU A 180 -12.68 17.14 14.36
C LEU A 180 -12.70 15.80 15.10
N ALA A 181 -13.32 14.77 14.53
CA ALA A 181 -13.39 13.45 15.15
C ALA A 181 -12.00 12.87 15.39
N LEU A 182 -11.10 12.96 14.40
CA LEU A 182 -9.73 12.47 14.56
C LEU A 182 -8.93 13.28 15.58
N LEU A 183 -9.00 14.61 15.54
CA LEU A 183 -8.30 15.47 16.49
C LEU A 183 -8.80 15.27 17.93
N LEU A 184 -10.12 15.10 18.10
CA LEU A 184 -10.72 14.78 19.38
C LEU A 184 -10.17 13.46 19.89
N VAL A 185 -10.31 12.38 19.13
CA VAL A 185 -9.87 11.03 19.53
C VAL A 185 -8.38 10.96 19.79
N HIS A 186 -7.57 11.67 19.01
CA HIS A 186 -6.15 11.82 19.24
C HIS A 186 -5.84 12.44 20.62
N SER A 187 -6.64 13.39 21.07
CA SER A 187 -6.41 14.14 22.32
C SER A 187 -7.11 13.54 23.55
N LEU A 188 -8.10 12.66 23.35
CA LEU A 188 -8.90 12.05 24.43
C LEU A 188 -8.08 11.27 25.47
N PRO A 189 -7.09 10.44 25.11
CA PRO A 189 -6.34 9.64 26.09
C PRO A 189 -5.63 10.46 27.17
N GLU A 190 -5.22 11.69 26.85
CA GLU A 190 -4.53 12.59 27.79
C GLU A 190 -5.49 13.40 28.65
N ALA A 191 -6.78 13.35 28.36
CA ALA A 191 -7.77 14.25 28.95
C ALA A 191 -8.25 13.82 30.35
N GLY A 192 -8.01 12.57 30.77
CA GLY A 192 -8.31 12.11 32.13
C GLY A 192 -8.36 10.59 32.31
N GLU A 193 -8.75 10.15 33.50
CA GLU A 193 -8.75 8.72 33.91
C GLU A 193 -10.11 8.01 33.73
N HIS A 194 -11.05 8.58 32.96
CA HIS A 194 -12.37 7.99 32.77
C HIS A 194 -12.27 6.61 32.09
N PRO A 195 -13.06 5.58 32.50
CA PRO A 195 -13.00 4.23 31.92
C PRO A 195 -13.14 4.22 30.39
N PHE A 196 -14.09 5.00 29.85
CA PHE A 196 -14.21 5.24 28.42
C PHE A 196 -12.89 5.71 27.74
N LEU A 197 -12.18 6.67 28.32
CA LEU A 197 -10.94 7.21 27.73
C LEU A 197 -9.82 6.17 27.73
N GLN A 198 -9.72 5.39 28.81
CA GLN A 198 -8.79 4.26 28.89
C GLN A 198 -9.10 3.20 27.82
N ALA A 199 -10.38 2.85 27.66
CA ALA A 199 -10.82 1.89 26.65
C ALA A 199 -10.56 2.40 25.21
N VAL A 200 -10.74 3.70 24.94
CA VAL A 200 -10.37 4.32 23.67
C VAL A 200 -8.87 4.22 23.43
N ALA A 201 -8.03 4.47 24.44
CA ALA A 201 -6.57 4.39 24.33
C ALA A 201 -6.05 2.94 24.07
N GLU A 202 -6.82 1.93 24.47
CA GLU A 202 -6.50 0.53 24.21
C GLU A 202 -6.71 0.13 22.73
N LEU A 203 -7.56 0.84 21.99
CA LEU A 203 -7.81 0.59 20.57
C LEU A 203 -6.59 0.99 19.73
N ALA A 204 -5.88 -0.01 19.19
CA ALA A 204 -4.66 0.19 18.43
C ALA A 204 -4.80 1.18 17.26
N THR A 205 -5.94 1.16 16.57
CA THR A 205 -6.29 2.03 15.44
C THR A 205 -6.52 3.49 15.83
N LEU A 206 -6.86 3.77 17.10
CA LEU A 206 -7.18 5.10 17.60
C LEU A 206 -6.06 5.69 18.48
N ARG A 207 -4.90 5.03 18.56
CA ARG A 207 -3.74 5.58 19.24
C ARG A 207 -3.22 6.81 18.48
N PRO A 208 -2.67 7.84 19.18
CA PRO A 208 -2.16 9.06 18.54
C PRO A 208 -1.25 8.80 17.33
N VAL A 209 -0.23 7.96 17.50
CA VAL A 209 0.73 7.59 16.43
C VAL A 209 0.05 6.96 15.21
N ALA A 210 -1.03 6.20 15.41
CA ALA A 210 -1.76 5.59 14.30
C ALA A 210 -2.65 6.60 13.57
N LEU A 211 -3.11 7.66 14.24
CA LEU A 211 -4.01 8.68 13.69
C LEU A 211 -3.27 9.78 12.92
N GLU A 212 -2.03 10.09 13.28
CA GLU A 212 -1.22 11.16 12.68
C GLU A 212 -1.21 11.15 11.13
N PRO A 213 -0.98 10.01 10.45
CA PRO A 213 -0.99 9.99 8.98
C PRO A 213 -2.35 10.36 8.38
N MET A 214 -3.44 9.92 9.02
CA MET A 214 -4.80 10.22 8.56
C MET A 214 -5.17 11.69 8.82
N ILE A 215 -4.73 12.26 9.95
CA ILE A 215 -4.89 13.67 10.27
C ILE A 215 -4.19 14.55 9.23
N GLU A 216 -2.94 14.20 8.86
CA GLU A 216 -2.20 14.93 7.84
C GLU A 216 -2.90 14.85 6.47
N ARG A 217 -3.28 13.64 6.03
CA ARG A 217 -3.97 13.41 4.75
C ARG A 217 -5.29 14.17 4.66
N LEU A 218 -6.11 14.13 5.70
CA LEU A 218 -7.37 14.90 5.72
C LEU A 218 -7.13 16.39 5.91
N GLY A 219 -6.02 16.81 6.53
CA GLY A 219 -5.64 18.21 6.71
C GLY A 219 -5.39 18.94 5.39
N THR A 220 -4.86 18.24 4.39
CA THR A 220 -4.60 18.79 3.05
C THR A 220 -5.75 18.62 2.06
N LEU A 221 -6.73 17.78 2.36
CA LEU A 221 -7.85 17.47 1.47
C LEU A 221 -8.79 18.67 1.27
N GLU A 222 -9.21 18.96 0.04
CA GLU A 222 -10.25 19.96 -0.22
C GLU A 222 -11.66 19.35 -0.23
N PRO A 223 -12.70 20.14 0.08
CA PRO A 223 -14.09 19.68 -0.01
C PRO A 223 -14.43 19.20 -1.43
N ALA A 224 -15.25 18.15 -1.52
CA ALA A 224 -15.67 17.50 -2.76
C ALA A 224 -14.53 16.90 -3.60
N GLU A 225 -13.29 16.85 -3.09
CA GLU A 225 -12.21 16.08 -3.68
C GLU A 225 -12.42 14.56 -3.46
N ASP A 226 -11.92 13.76 -4.39
CA ASP A 226 -11.96 12.29 -4.29
C ASP A 226 -10.92 11.81 -3.27
N PHE A 227 -11.39 11.24 -2.16
CA PHE A 227 -10.53 10.70 -1.12
C PHE A 227 -10.53 9.18 -1.17
N ALA A 228 -9.45 8.61 -1.72
CA ALA A 228 -9.21 7.17 -1.73
C ALA A 228 -8.76 6.69 -0.34
N VAL A 229 -9.47 5.71 0.23
CA VAL A 229 -9.16 5.10 1.52
C VAL A 229 -8.90 3.61 1.39
N THR A 230 -7.92 3.12 2.12
CA THR A 230 -7.69 1.67 2.33
C THR A 230 -8.65 1.12 3.38
N MET A 231 -8.70 -0.21 3.56
CA MET A 231 -9.60 -0.80 4.55
C MET A 231 -9.23 -0.43 6.00
N PRO A 232 -7.96 -0.45 6.44
CA PRO A 232 -7.58 -0.01 7.77
C PRO A 232 -7.92 1.46 8.04
N GLU A 233 -7.73 2.31 7.03
CA GLU A 233 -8.10 3.72 7.10
C GLU A 233 -9.61 3.91 7.24
N LEU A 234 -10.41 3.16 6.48
CA LEU A 234 -11.86 3.19 6.61
C LEU A 234 -12.32 2.74 8.01
N VAL A 235 -11.71 1.69 8.56
CA VAL A 235 -11.95 1.24 9.94
C VAL A 235 -11.60 2.33 10.94
N GLN A 236 -10.47 3.00 10.77
CA GLN A 236 -10.04 4.09 11.64
C GLN A 236 -11.02 5.28 11.61
N LEU A 237 -11.42 5.73 10.43
CA LEU A 237 -12.43 6.80 10.27
C LEU A 237 -13.77 6.40 10.88
N TYR A 238 -14.20 5.15 10.68
CA TYR A 238 -15.43 4.60 11.26
C TYR A 238 -15.41 4.67 12.79
N GLN A 239 -14.33 4.16 13.41
CA GLN A 239 -14.20 4.14 14.86
C GLN A 239 -14.06 5.55 15.44
N ALA A 240 -13.28 6.42 14.80
CA ALA A 240 -13.11 7.80 15.26
C ALA A 240 -14.43 8.58 15.25
N MET A 241 -15.24 8.43 14.20
CA MET A 241 -16.57 9.03 14.11
C MET A 241 -17.53 8.51 15.18
N GLN A 242 -17.48 7.22 15.49
CA GLN A 242 -18.29 6.61 16.54
C GLN A 242 -17.90 7.12 17.94
N VAL A 243 -16.60 7.13 18.27
CA VAL A 243 -16.09 7.67 19.52
C VAL A 243 -16.46 9.16 19.65
N CYS A 244 -16.30 9.91 18.57
CA CYS A 244 -16.74 11.31 18.53
C CYS A 244 -18.23 11.45 18.87
N GLY A 245 -19.10 10.65 18.23
CA GLY A 245 -20.53 10.62 18.56
C GLY A 245 -20.80 10.30 20.03
N MET A 246 -20.11 9.33 20.62
CA MET A 246 -20.22 8.96 22.03
C MET A 246 -19.82 10.10 22.98
N VAL A 247 -18.73 10.81 22.68
CA VAL A 247 -18.27 11.96 23.47
C VAL A 247 -19.29 13.10 23.42
N PHE A 248 -19.89 13.38 22.26
CA PHE A 248 -20.88 14.45 22.12
C PHE A 248 -22.24 14.16 22.78
N VAL A 249 -22.59 12.89 22.96
CA VAL A 249 -23.86 12.46 23.57
C VAL A 249 -23.71 12.16 25.07
N SER A 250 -22.48 12.01 25.59
CA SER A 250 -22.21 11.67 26.99
C SER A 250 -21.83 12.87 27.85
N GLU A 251 -21.96 12.72 29.18
CA GLU A 251 -21.45 13.67 30.19
C GLU A 251 -19.91 13.74 30.23
N VAL A 252 -19.21 12.91 29.43
CA VAL A 252 -17.74 12.86 29.39
C VAL A 252 -17.16 14.22 29.03
N LEU A 253 -17.80 14.98 28.11
CA LEU A 253 -17.38 16.36 27.79
C LEU A 253 -17.39 17.30 29.01
N GLU A 254 -18.37 17.14 29.90
CA GLU A 254 -18.51 17.98 31.10
C GLU A 254 -17.54 17.53 32.21
N LYS A 255 -17.36 16.22 32.39
CA LYS A 255 -16.44 15.64 33.40
C LYS A 255 -14.97 15.83 33.06
N VAL A 256 -14.63 15.89 31.78
CA VAL A 256 -13.25 16.06 31.27
C VAL A 256 -12.88 17.55 31.12
N GLY A 257 -13.80 18.48 31.41
CA GLY A 257 -13.52 19.92 31.34
C GLY A 257 -13.40 20.47 29.91
N LEU A 258 -13.75 19.68 28.90
CA LEU A 258 -13.75 20.08 27.48
C LEU A 258 -15.01 20.87 27.08
N GLY A 259 -15.98 20.99 28.00
CA GLY A 259 -17.22 21.73 27.76
C GLY A 259 -17.03 23.22 27.39
N SER A 260 -15.92 23.85 27.80
CA SER A 260 -15.61 25.25 27.45
C SER A 260 -14.89 25.43 26.11
N VAL A 261 -14.49 24.34 25.44
CA VAL A 261 -13.77 24.38 24.15
C VAL A 261 -14.73 24.42 22.96
N PHE A 262 -16.00 24.04 23.16
CA PHE A 262 -17.01 24.06 22.13
C PHE A 262 -17.84 25.35 22.18
N PRO A 263 -18.19 25.97 21.04
CA PRO A 263 -19.00 27.17 21.03
C PRO A 263 -20.40 26.87 21.58
N THR A 264 -20.66 27.26 22.82
CA THR A 264 -22.01 27.36 23.36
C THR A 264 -22.60 28.67 22.87
N VAL A 265 -23.65 28.62 22.04
CA VAL A 265 -24.44 29.81 21.70
C VAL A 265 -24.95 30.41 23.02
N PRO A 266 -24.64 31.69 23.33
CA PRO A 266 -25.09 32.32 24.56
C PRO A 266 -26.61 32.26 24.65
N THR A 267 -27.12 31.90 25.82
CA THR A 267 -28.55 31.76 26.10
C THR A 267 -29.36 33.02 25.79
N ASP A 268 -28.71 34.19 25.76
CA ASP A 268 -29.32 35.49 25.46
C ASP A 268 -29.68 35.68 23.97
N GLU A 269 -29.05 34.97 23.03
CA GLU A 269 -29.41 35.05 21.60
C GLU A 269 -30.58 34.13 21.22
N ARG A 270 -30.87 33.11 22.04
CA ARG A 270 -32.00 32.18 21.83
C ARG A 270 -33.37 32.84 22.00
N ALA A 271 -33.45 33.93 22.76
CA ALA A 271 -34.69 34.65 23.00
C ALA A 271 -35.08 35.61 21.85
N ALA A 272 -34.14 35.96 20.97
CA ALA A 272 -34.37 36.91 19.87
C ALA A 272 -34.79 36.24 18.54
N SER A 273 -34.56 34.93 18.40
CA SER A 273 -34.74 34.19 17.14
C SER A 273 -35.93 33.21 17.21
N ALA A 274 -37.12 33.71 17.55
CA ALA A 274 -38.35 32.93 17.46
C ALA A 274 -38.80 32.85 15.99
N GLY A 275 -38.28 31.88 15.23
CA GLY A 275 -38.73 31.67 13.84
C GLY A 275 -38.15 30.48 13.09
N ALA A 276 -36.99 29.96 13.47
CA ALA A 276 -36.46 28.71 12.93
C ALA A 276 -35.64 28.03 14.01
N THR A 277 -36.05 26.86 14.46
CA THR A 277 -35.19 25.98 15.27
C THR A 277 -34.06 25.49 14.38
N GLU A 278 -32.96 26.25 14.33
CA GLU A 278 -31.69 25.71 13.87
C GLU A 278 -31.37 24.46 14.70
N PRO A 279 -30.99 23.34 14.07
CA PRO A 279 -30.58 22.17 14.82
C PRO A 279 -29.44 22.58 15.75
N SER A 280 -29.57 22.26 17.04
CA SER A 280 -28.46 22.47 17.97
C SER A 280 -27.21 21.80 17.39
N GLY A 281 -26.01 22.37 17.55
CA GLY A 281 -24.78 21.81 16.96
C GLY A 281 -24.59 20.30 17.24
N ARG A 282 -25.08 19.81 18.39
CA ARG A 282 -25.11 18.38 18.76
C ARG A 282 -25.97 17.52 17.82
N GLN A 283 -27.12 18.03 17.35
CA GLN A 283 -27.99 17.33 16.40
C GLN A 283 -27.34 17.21 15.02
N ALA A 284 -26.71 18.29 14.53
CA ALA A 284 -26.00 18.27 13.26
C ALA A 284 -24.82 17.28 13.26
N VAL A 285 -24.03 17.25 14.34
CA VAL A 285 -22.96 16.26 14.54
C VAL A 285 -23.53 14.84 14.54
N GLY A 286 -24.62 14.61 15.27
CA GLY A 286 -25.28 13.30 15.33
C GLY A 286 -25.77 12.80 13.97
N GLU A 287 -26.33 13.68 13.14
CA GLU A 287 -26.76 13.34 11.77
C GLU A 287 -25.58 12.96 10.86
N ILE A 288 -24.48 13.72 10.92
CA ILE A 288 -23.28 13.44 10.11
C ILE A 288 -22.64 12.11 10.53
N VAL A 289 -22.48 11.87 11.83
CA VAL A 289 -21.95 10.61 12.36
C VAL A 289 -22.83 9.43 11.98
N SER A 290 -24.15 9.56 12.16
CA SER A 290 -25.11 8.51 11.81
C SER A 290 -25.14 8.23 10.31
N GLY A 291 -25.07 9.28 9.48
CA GLY A 291 -25.03 9.18 8.03
C GLY A 291 -23.80 8.41 7.54
N PHE A 292 -22.60 8.79 8.01
CA PHE A 292 -21.37 8.09 7.66
C PHE A 292 -21.39 6.64 8.11
N THR A 293 -21.82 6.39 9.35
CA THR A 293 -21.95 5.04 9.92
C THR A 293 -22.87 4.15 9.09
N ARG A 294 -24.05 4.66 8.72
CA ARG A 294 -25.02 3.91 7.92
C ARG A 294 -24.46 3.61 6.53
N TRP A 295 -23.77 4.56 5.93
CA TRP A 295 -23.10 4.34 4.64
C TRP A 295 -22.06 3.21 4.74
N VAL A 296 -21.14 3.25 5.71
CA VAL A 296 -20.12 2.18 5.89
C VAL A 296 -20.79 0.81 6.10
N GLN A 297 -21.83 0.75 6.93
CA GLN A 297 -22.53 -0.50 7.22
C GLN A 297 -23.28 -1.06 6.02
N TYR A 298 -23.84 -0.19 5.18
CA TYR A 298 -24.56 -0.57 3.97
C TYR A 298 -23.60 -1.02 2.86
N THR A 299 -22.50 -0.30 2.67
CA THR A 299 -21.52 -0.59 1.60
C THR A 299 -20.65 -1.80 1.93
N PHE A 300 -20.36 -2.04 3.21
CA PHE A 300 -19.47 -3.13 3.66
C PHE A 300 -20.15 -4.00 4.74
N PRO A 301 -21.20 -4.76 4.40
CA PRO A 301 -21.96 -5.53 5.38
C PRO A 301 -21.19 -6.75 5.91
N GLN A 302 -20.38 -7.40 5.05
CA GLN A 302 -19.71 -8.67 5.31
C GLN A 302 -18.21 -8.55 5.61
N GLU A 303 -17.67 -7.32 5.66
CA GLU A 303 -16.24 -7.09 5.84
C GLU A 303 -15.79 -7.42 7.28
N PRO A 304 -14.90 -8.42 7.49
CA PRO A 304 -14.51 -8.87 8.81
C PRO A 304 -13.88 -7.77 9.67
N ALA A 305 -13.03 -6.92 9.07
CA ALA A 305 -12.37 -5.83 9.80
C ALA A 305 -13.38 -4.83 10.37
N LEU A 306 -14.41 -4.48 9.59
CA LEU A 306 -15.49 -3.59 10.05
C LEU A 306 -16.44 -4.26 11.05
N GLN A 307 -16.65 -5.58 10.97
CA GLN A 307 -17.40 -6.31 11.99
C GLN A 307 -16.69 -6.31 13.34
N GLN A 308 -15.37 -6.53 13.34
CA GLN A 308 -14.55 -6.41 14.54
C GLN A 308 -14.57 -4.98 15.09
N ALA A 309 -14.44 -3.97 14.22
CA ALA A 309 -14.51 -2.57 14.62
C ALA A 309 -15.85 -2.21 15.28
N ARG A 310 -16.97 -2.76 14.78
CA ARG A 310 -18.30 -2.62 15.39
C ARG A 310 -18.34 -3.22 16.80
N GLN A 311 -17.78 -4.42 16.99
CA GLN A 311 -17.73 -5.07 18.30
C GLN A 311 -16.89 -4.25 19.29
N GLN A 312 -15.75 -3.72 18.85
CA GLN A 312 -14.91 -2.84 19.66
C GLN A 312 -15.65 -1.56 20.06
N VAL A 313 -16.34 -0.90 19.12
CA VAL A 313 -17.14 0.29 19.40
C VAL A 313 -18.29 -0.02 20.37
N LEU A 314 -18.98 -1.15 20.22
CA LEU A 314 -20.01 -1.57 21.17
C LEU A 314 -19.46 -1.74 22.59
N ALA A 315 -18.27 -2.34 22.72
CA ALA A 315 -17.61 -2.48 24.02
C ALA A 315 -17.21 -1.12 24.63
N LEU A 316 -16.90 -0.10 23.82
CA LEU A 316 -16.67 1.26 24.32
C LEU A 316 -17.94 1.87 24.91
N ALA A 317 -19.11 1.60 24.32
CA ALA A 317 -20.38 2.12 24.82
C ALA A 317 -20.71 1.59 26.22
N ASP A 318 -20.29 0.37 26.55
CA ASP A 318 -20.43 -0.22 27.89
C ASP A 318 -19.53 0.47 28.95
N ALA A 319 -18.54 1.27 28.52
CA ALA A 319 -17.59 1.98 29.39
C ALA A 319 -17.90 3.48 29.58
N LEU A 320 -19.00 3.98 29.00
CA LEU A 320 -19.54 5.34 29.19
C LEU A 320 -20.24 5.50 30.54
#